data_AF-A0A2T4DAN2-F1
#
_entry.id   AF-A0A2T4DAN2-F1
#
_cell.length_a   1.000
_cell.length_b   1.000
_cell.length_c   1.000
_cell.angle_alpha   90.00
_cell.angle_beta   90.00
_cell.angle_gamma   90.00
#
_symmetry.space_group_name_H-M   'P 1'
#
loop_
_entity.id
_entity.type
_entity.pdbx_description
1 polymer ?
#
loop_
_entity_poly.entity_id
_entity_poly.type
_entity_poly.pdbx_seq_one_letter_code
_entity_poly.pdbx_strand_id
1 'polypeptide(L)'
;EVIQDPHIDQGLKQLPCPSPDLCEFGAHDLCKPYGRLYVRIGEEDELGCFVFRTTGYNSIRTLAARLRYFHAISGGNLATLPLELKLRGKSTTQSHRAPIYYVDLTLRADQDMKEAVTHAKEEAKGRETLGISQAELDKVAQAGLMNAQFEYAEDEGLQVVEEFSGEGSAQTRDSRNQPTSALSNKLAGKQSAG
;
A
#
# COMPACT_ATOMS: atom_id res chain seq x y z
N GLU A 1 9.71 8.22 -1.21
CA GLU A 1 9.12 8.72 -2.47
C GLU A 1 10.11 8.42 -3.59
N VAL A 2 9.68 7.69 -4.61
CA VAL A 2 10.51 7.27 -5.76
C VAL A 2 9.69 7.56 -7.01
N ILE A 3 10.27 8.27 -7.98
CA ILE A 3 9.67 8.49 -9.30
C ILE A 3 10.34 7.52 -10.26
N GLN A 4 9.56 6.88 -11.12
CA GLN A 4 10.02 5.96 -12.15
C GLN A 4 9.87 6.66 -13.51
N ASP A 5 10.98 6.84 -14.22
CA ASP A 5 11.01 7.45 -15.56
C ASP A 5 11.17 6.33 -16.61
N PRO A 6 10.21 6.11 -17.52
CA PRO A 6 10.28 5.05 -18.54
C PRO A 6 11.08 5.44 -19.80
N HIS A 7 11.73 6.61 -19.87
CA HIS A 7 12.31 7.11 -21.12
C HIS A 7 13.79 7.51 -21.08
N ILE A 8 14.68 6.76 -20.42
CA ILE A 8 16.14 6.92 -20.63
C ILE A 8 16.85 5.56 -20.57
N ASP A 9 17.77 5.29 -21.51
CA ASP A 9 18.77 4.19 -21.50
C ASP A 9 19.73 4.20 -20.28
N GLN A 10 19.43 5.02 -19.27
CA GLN A 10 20.08 5.08 -17.98
C GLN A 10 19.06 4.52 -16.99
N GLY A 11 19.40 3.42 -16.32
CA GLY A 11 18.47 2.70 -15.44
C GLY A 11 17.84 3.54 -14.31
N LEU A 12 17.11 2.87 -13.42
CA LEU A 12 16.35 3.46 -12.33
C LEU A 12 17.17 4.52 -11.55
N LYS A 13 16.71 5.78 -11.57
CA LYS A 13 17.34 6.89 -10.85
C LYS A 13 16.40 7.43 -9.76
N GLN A 14 16.86 7.46 -8.52
CA GLN A 14 16.12 8.06 -7.42
C GLN A 14 16.21 9.59 -7.50
N LEU A 15 15.05 10.26 -7.62
CA LEU A 15 14.93 11.71 -7.68
C LEU A 15 14.08 12.24 -6.52
N PRO A 16 14.37 13.44 -5.99
CA PRO A 16 13.50 14.09 -5.01
C PRO A 16 12.14 14.42 -5.67
N CYS A 17 11.03 14.03 -5.03
CA CYS A 17 9.68 14.33 -5.50
C CYS A 17 9.11 15.53 -4.71
N PRO A 18 8.90 16.71 -5.32
CA PRO A 18 8.40 17.87 -4.59
C PRO A 18 6.89 17.81 -4.25
N SER A 19 6.11 17.02 -5.01
CA SER A 19 4.67 16.68 -4.87
C SER A 19 4.15 16.29 -6.27
N PRO A 20 3.09 15.48 -6.42
CA PRO A 20 2.47 15.23 -7.73
C PRO A 20 2.16 16.52 -8.51
N ASP A 21 1.64 17.55 -7.85
CA ASP A 21 1.28 18.82 -8.50
C ASP A 21 2.49 19.72 -8.84
N LEU A 22 3.66 19.43 -8.26
CA LEU A 22 4.87 20.27 -8.38
C LEU A 22 6.00 19.57 -9.16
N CYS A 23 5.79 18.34 -9.57
CA CYS A 23 6.77 17.52 -10.29
C CYS A 23 6.49 17.58 -11.80
N GLU A 24 7.52 17.72 -12.62
CA GLU A 24 7.40 17.74 -14.09
C GLU A 24 6.66 16.52 -14.64
N PHE A 25 6.85 15.35 -14.04
CA PHE A 25 6.14 14.13 -14.43
C PHE A 25 4.67 14.15 -14.00
N GLY A 26 4.37 14.65 -12.81
CA GLY A 26 2.99 14.71 -12.30
C GLY A 26 2.14 15.75 -13.01
N ALA A 27 2.73 16.88 -13.42
CA ALA A 27 2.06 17.92 -14.21
C ALA A 27 1.57 17.44 -15.58
N HIS A 28 2.13 16.36 -16.11
CA HIS A 28 1.75 15.75 -17.39
C HIS A 28 0.99 14.41 -17.22
N ASP A 29 0.47 14.13 -16.01
CA ASP A 29 -0.19 12.86 -15.67
C ASP A 29 0.67 11.59 -15.90
N LEU A 30 2.00 11.75 -15.95
CA LEU A 30 2.96 10.66 -16.14
C LEU A 30 3.43 10.03 -14.81
N CYS A 31 3.03 10.60 -13.68
CA CYS A 31 3.38 10.12 -12.35
C CYS A 31 2.14 9.99 -11.48
N LYS A 32 1.80 8.76 -11.07
CA LYS A 32 0.76 8.51 -10.06
C LYS A 32 1.40 8.24 -8.70
N PRO A 33 0.83 8.76 -7.60
CA PRO A 33 1.31 8.41 -6.27
C PRO A 33 1.05 6.93 -6.01
N TYR A 34 1.99 6.26 -5.35
CA TYR A 34 1.86 4.87 -4.94
C TYR A 34 2.32 4.71 -3.49
N GLY A 35 1.46 4.14 -2.66
CA GLY A 35 1.70 3.92 -1.25
C GLY A 35 1.67 2.43 -0.89
N ARG A 36 2.65 2.02 -0.09
CA ARG A 36 2.67 0.72 0.59
C ARG A 36 2.68 0.95 2.09
N LEU A 37 1.67 0.45 2.77
CA LEU A 37 1.57 0.48 4.23
C LEU A 37 1.69 -0.95 4.76
N TYR A 38 2.77 -1.20 5.49
CA TYR A 38 3.04 -2.45 6.18
C TYR A 38 2.40 -2.40 7.58
N VAL A 39 1.48 -3.32 7.86
CA VAL A 39 0.74 -3.37 9.13
C VAL A 39 0.59 -4.81 9.61
N ARG A 40 0.64 -5.00 10.93
CA ARG A 40 0.22 -6.26 11.55
C ARG A 40 -1.27 -6.19 11.85
N ILE A 41 -2.03 -7.19 11.41
CA ILE A 41 -3.47 -7.27 11.62
C ILE A 41 -3.76 -8.54 12.42
N GLY A 42 -4.51 -8.40 13.52
CA GLY A 42 -4.81 -9.52 14.41
C GLY A 42 -3.65 -9.89 15.34
N GLU A 43 -3.76 -11.07 15.96
CA GLU A 43 -2.83 -11.58 16.98
C GLU A 43 -2.22 -12.94 16.60
N GLU A 44 -2.46 -13.42 15.37
CA GLU A 44 -2.09 -14.77 14.95
C GLU A 44 -0.59 -14.94 14.67
N ASP A 45 0.07 -13.91 14.12
CA ASP A 45 1.49 -13.89 13.84
C ASP A 45 2.10 -12.58 14.37
N GLU A 46 3.09 -12.69 15.26
CA GLU A 46 3.73 -11.55 15.92
C GLU A 46 4.68 -10.79 15.00
N LEU A 47 5.25 -11.46 13.99
CA LEU A 47 6.18 -10.87 13.01
C LEU A 47 5.57 -10.80 11.61
N GLY A 48 4.40 -11.41 11.41
CA GLY A 48 3.63 -11.34 10.18
C GLY A 48 3.20 -9.93 9.83
N CYS A 49 3.19 -9.63 8.54
CA CYS A 49 2.87 -8.31 8.03
C CYS A 49 1.95 -8.38 6.79
N PHE A 50 0.89 -7.59 6.82
CA PHE A 50 0.04 -7.31 5.67
C PHE A 50 0.51 -6.04 4.97
N VAL A 51 0.47 -6.04 3.64
CA VAL A 51 0.80 -4.88 2.83
C VAL A 51 -0.48 -4.30 2.23
N PHE A 52 -0.87 -3.12 2.68
CA PHE A 52 -1.90 -2.32 2.03
C PHE A 52 -1.27 -1.48 0.92
N ARG A 53 -1.60 -1.81 -0.34
CA ARG A 53 -1.14 -1.12 -1.55
C ARG A 53 -2.25 -0.19 -2.07
N THR A 54 -1.89 1.03 -2.48
CA THR A 54 -2.88 1.97 -3.04
C THR A 54 -2.21 3.05 -3.90
N THR A 55 -2.88 3.49 -4.97
CA THR A 55 -2.56 4.76 -5.64
C THR A 55 -3.45 5.92 -5.21
N GLY A 56 -4.37 5.67 -4.28
CA GLY A 56 -5.37 6.65 -3.85
C GLY A 56 -4.73 7.78 -3.04
N TYR A 57 -4.60 8.97 -3.64
CA TYR A 57 -4.03 10.15 -2.99
C TYR A 57 -4.65 10.45 -1.59
N ASN A 58 -5.97 10.32 -1.46
CA ASN A 58 -6.67 10.53 -0.19
C ASN A 58 -6.24 9.52 0.88
N SER A 59 -6.07 8.24 0.53
CA SER A 59 -5.58 7.21 1.45
C SER A 59 -4.13 7.49 1.84
N ILE A 60 -3.24 7.71 0.87
CA ILE A 60 -1.80 7.94 1.11
C ILE A 60 -1.61 9.13 2.04
N ARG A 61 -2.20 10.29 1.71
CA ARG A 61 -2.07 11.51 2.50
C ARG A 61 -2.61 11.34 3.92
N THR A 62 -3.79 10.71 4.03
CA THR A 62 -4.46 10.54 5.33
C THR A 62 -3.67 9.58 6.23
N LEU A 63 -3.30 8.41 5.72
CA LEU A 63 -2.52 7.41 6.46
C LEU A 63 -1.18 7.99 6.93
N ALA A 64 -0.44 8.63 6.03
CA ALA A 64 0.85 9.24 6.36
C ALA A 64 0.73 10.33 7.45
N ALA A 65 -0.30 11.18 7.37
CA ALA A 65 -0.54 12.19 8.39
C ALA A 65 -0.95 11.58 9.73
N ARG A 66 -1.90 10.64 9.73
CA ARG A 66 -2.38 9.96 10.94
C ARG A 66 -1.27 9.21 11.66
N LEU A 67 -0.43 8.46 10.93
CA LEU A 67 0.72 7.76 11.51
C LEU A 67 1.67 8.73 12.22
N ARG A 68 2.00 9.86 11.60
CA ARG A 68 2.84 10.90 12.22
C ARG A 68 2.20 11.50 13.47
N TYR A 69 0.89 11.78 13.42
CA TYR A 69 0.18 12.35 14.57
C TYR A 69 0.10 11.36 15.73
N PHE A 70 -0.23 10.10 15.46
CA PHE A 70 -0.26 9.05 16.48
C PHE A 70 1.11 8.77 17.07
N HIS A 71 2.16 8.76 16.24
CA HIS A 71 3.53 8.64 16.72
C HIS A 71 3.91 9.80 17.65
N ALA A 72 3.60 11.05 17.26
CA ALA A 72 3.90 12.23 18.06
C ALA A 72 3.13 12.25 19.40
N ILE A 73 1.82 12.01 19.38
CA ILE A 73 0.99 12.10 20.59
C ILE A 73 1.26 10.96 21.59
N SER A 74 1.65 9.78 21.09
CA SER A 74 2.03 8.64 21.94
C SER A 74 3.47 8.71 22.47
N GLY A 75 4.28 9.66 21.99
CA GLY A 75 5.70 9.75 22.32
C GLY A 75 6.51 8.59 21.73
N GLY A 76 6.16 8.14 20.53
CA GLY A 76 6.85 7.04 19.83
C GLY A 76 6.21 5.66 20.00
N ASN A 77 5.21 5.50 20.86
CA ASN A 77 4.58 4.21 21.19
C ASN A 77 3.49 3.80 20.18
N LEU A 78 3.79 3.92 18.89
CA LEU A 78 2.82 3.63 17.82
C LEU A 78 2.47 2.13 17.76
N ALA A 79 3.45 1.25 17.99
CA ALA A 79 3.29 -0.21 17.89
C ALA A 79 2.36 -0.81 18.98
N THR A 80 2.14 -0.09 20.07
CA THR A 80 1.26 -0.48 21.18
C THR A 80 -0.03 0.32 21.21
N LEU A 81 -0.22 1.26 20.27
CA LEU A 81 -1.49 1.97 20.14
C LEU A 81 -2.56 1.05 19.55
N PRO A 82 -3.77 1.04 20.12
CA PRO A 82 -4.89 0.26 19.62
C PRO A 82 -5.52 0.93 18.39
N LEU A 83 -4.86 0.79 17.25
CA LEU A 83 -5.27 1.39 15.98
C LEU A 83 -6.16 0.45 15.17
N GLU A 84 -6.97 1.04 14.28
CA GLU A 84 -7.77 0.33 13.28
C GLU A 84 -7.76 1.07 11.94
N LEU A 85 -7.82 0.30 10.85
CA LEU A 85 -8.02 0.83 9.51
C LEU A 85 -9.52 0.91 9.21
N LYS A 86 -9.98 2.08 8.77
CA LYS A 86 -11.38 2.33 8.42
C LYS A 86 -11.52 2.74 6.96
N LEU A 87 -12.35 2.02 6.22
CA LEU A 87 -12.78 2.45 4.89
C LEU A 87 -13.83 3.56 5.02
N ARG A 88 -13.54 4.74 4.45
CA ARG A 88 -14.38 5.93 4.50
C ARG A 88 -14.86 6.28 3.10
N GLY A 89 -16.16 6.56 2.95
CA GLY A 89 -16.72 7.13 1.74
C GLY A 89 -16.68 8.66 1.78
N LYS A 90 -16.28 9.30 0.69
CA LYS A 90 -16.43 10.74 0.43
C LYS A 90 -17.13 10.92 -0.91
N SER A 91 -18.15 11.78 -0.96
CA SER A 91 -18.61 12.33 -2.23
C SER A 91 -17.92 13.67 -2.45
N THR A 92 -17.41 13.90 -3.65
CA THR A 92 -16.86 15.21 -4.03
C THR A 92 -17.57 15.69 -5.28
N THR A 93 -17.65 17.00 -5.46
CA THR A 93 -18.12 17.61 -6.70
C THR A 93 -17.23 17.24 -7.89
N GLN A 94 -15.93 17.01 -7.66
CA GLN A 94 -14.94 16.61 -8.66
C GLN A 94 -15.07 15.15 -9.13
N SER A 95 -15.79 14.29 -8.41
CA SER A 95 -16.00 12.89 -8.78
C SER A 95 -17.28 12.64 -9.57
N HIS A 96 -17.94 13.69 -10.09
CA HIS A 96 -19.22 13.58 -10.79
C HIS A 96 -20.29 12.80 -10.00
N ARG A 97 -20.26 12.87 -8.65
CA ARG A 97 -21.14 12.12 -7.73
C ARG A 97 -20.89 10.61 -7.64
N ALA A 98 -19.81 10.07 -8.21
CA ALA A 98 -19.36 8.72 -7.89
C ALA A 98 -18.77 8.69 -6.46
N PRO A 99 -19.12 7.69 -5.62
CA PRO A 99 -18.57 7.56 -4.27
C PRO A 99 -17.08 7.22 -4.34
N ILE A 100 -16.24 8.03 -3.72
CA ILE A 100 -14.81 7.76 -3.56
C ILE A 100 -14.60 7.12 -2.19
N TYR A 101 -13.92 5.98 -2.15
CA TYR A 101 -13.51 5.35 -0.91
C TYR A 101 -12.02 5.61 -0.64
N TYR A 102 -11.68 5.88 0.62
CA TYR A 102 -10.29 6.00 1.06
C TYR A 102 -10.12 5.31 2.42
N VAL A 103 -8.90 4.90 2.74
CA VAL A 103 -8.58 4.28 4.02
C VAL A 103 -8.06 5.35 4.97
N ASP A 104 -8.64 5.39 6.17
CA ASP A 104 -8.22 6.22 7.31
C ASP A 104 -7.67 5.32 8.42
N LEU A 105 -6.86 5.90 9.30
CA LEU A 105 -6.31 5.26 10.48
C LEU A 105 -6.86 5.97 11.71
N THR A 106 -7.54 5.22 12.59
CA THR A 106 -8.12 5.75 13.83
C THR A 106 -7.77 4.88 15.02
N LEU A 107 -8.06 5.36 16.24
CA LEU A 107 -8.17 4.46 17.39
C LEU A 107 -9.35 3.50 17.17
N ARG A 108 -9.30 2.33 17.80
CA ARG A 108 -10.45 1.43 17.89
C ARG A 108 -11.67 2.15 18.46
N ALA A 109 -12.85 1.73 18.01
CA ALA A 109 -14.11 2.28 18.52
C ALA A 109 -14.12 2.26 20.07
N ASP A 110 -14.73 3.29 20.66
CA ASP A 110 -14.97 3.42 22.10
C ASP A 110 -13.74 3.70 22.98
N GLN A 111 -12.57 3.99 22.41
CA GLN A 111 -11.39 4.39 23.20
C GLN A 111 -11.15 5.90 23.22
N ASP A 112 -10.98 6.43 24.42
CA ASP A 112 -10.51 7.80 24.62
C ASP A 112 -9.01 7.93 24.29
N MET A 113 -8.62 9.08 23.72
CA MET A 113 -7.23 9.32 23.32
C MET A 113 -6.27 9.27 24.51
N LYS A 114 -6.65 9.84 25.66
CA LYS A 114 -5.79 9.88 26.85
C LYS A 114 -5.58 8.48 27.40
N GLU A 115 -6.63 7.67 27.45
CA GLU A 115 -6.56 6.28 27.89
C GLU A 115 -5.71 5.44 26.94
N ALA A 116 -5.95 5.55 25.62
CA ALA A 116 -5.17 4.82 24.61
C ALA A 116 -3.67 5.14 24.68
N VAL A 117 -3.29 6.42 24.84
CA VAL A 117 -1.89 6.82 24.99
C VAL A 117 -1.29 6.33 26.31
N THR A 118 -2.06 6.33 27.40
CA THR A 118 -1.60 5.84 28.70
C THR A 118 -1.33 4.34 28.63
N HIS A 119 -2.31 3.58 28.13
CA HIS A 119 -2.19 2.14 27.93
C HIS A 119 -1.03 1.78 27.00
N ALA A 120 -0.87 2.49 25.87
CA ALA A 120 0.23 2.25 24.94
C ALA A 120 1.62 2.42 25.59
N LYS A 121 1.77 3.39 26.50
CA LYS A 121 3.02 3.61 27.25
C LYS A 121 3.27 2.50 28.27
N GLU A 122 2.24 2.07 28.99
CA GLU A 122 2.34 0.99 29.97
C GLU A 122 2.71 -0.33 29.30
N GLU A 123 2.04 -0.66 28.19
CA GLU A 123 2.33 -1.83 27.36
C GLU A 123 3.74 -1.81 26.79
N ALA A 124 4.20 -0.65 26.27
CA ALA A 124 5.56 -0.51 25.76
C ALA A 124 6.61 -0.75 26.85
N LYS A 125 6.38 -0.23 28.05
CA LYS A 125 7.25 -0.48 29.22
C LYS A 125 7.22 -1.96 29.62
N GLY A 126 6.05 -2.60 29.60
CA GLY A 126 5.91 -4.03 29.86
C GLY A 126 6.75 -4.86 28.89
N ARG A 127 6.66 -4.58 27.59
CA ARG A 127 7.46 -5.22 26.54
C ARG A 127 8.96 -5.04 26.75
N GLU A 128 9.39 -3.84 27.11
CA GLU A 128 10.79 -3.56 27.43
C GLU A 128 11.29 -4.42 28.61
N THR A 129 10.49 -4.57 29.67
CA THR A 129 10.85 -5.42 30.82
C THR A 129 10.95 -6.91 30.48
N LEU A 130 10.25 -7.35 29.43
CA LEU A 130 10.34 -8.72 28.89
C LEU A 130 11.52 -8.90 27.92
N GLY A 131 12.27 -7.83 27.61
CA GLY A 131 13.37 -7.86 26.65
C GLY A 131 12.95 -7.70 25.19
N ILE A 132 11.70 -7.30 24.91
CA ILE A 132 11.22 -7.04 23.55
C ILE A 132 11.61 -5.62 23.15
N SER A 133 12.63 -5.50 22.29
CA SER A 133 13.11 -4.20 21.79
C SER A 133 12.38 -3.78 20.52
N GLN A 134 11.35 -2.94 20.67
CA GLN A 134 10.66 -2.34 19.52
C GLN A 134 11.60 -1.45 18.68
N ALA A 135 12.54 -0.74 19.31
CA ALA A 135 13.47 0.14 18.60
C ALA A 135 14.43 -0.63 17.68
N GLU A 136 14.94 -1.79 18.12
CA GLU A 136 15.78 -2.62 17.25
C GLU A 136 14.96 -3.29 16.15
N LEU A 137 13.71 -3.69 16.44
CA LEU A 137 12.79 -4.20 15.42
C LEU A 137 12.54 -3.14 14.34
N ASP A 138 12.22 -1.90 14.72
CA ASP A 138 11.98 -0.79 13.80
C ASP A 138 13.21 -0.49 12.94
N LYS A 139 14.42 -0.56 13.52
CA LYS A 139 15.69 -0.34 12.81
C LYS A 139 15.95 -1.44 11.77
N VAL A 140 15.73 -2.70 12.12
CA VAL A 140 15.88 -3.83 11.18
C VAL A 140 14.81 -3.75 10.09
N ALA A 141 13.57 -3.42 10.44
CA ALA A 141 12.49 -3.22 9.47
C ALA A 141 12.78 -2.08 8.49
N GLN A 142 13.32 -0.95 8.98
CA GLN A 142 13.72 0.17 8.13
C GLN A 142 14.84 -0.23 7.15
N ALA A 143 15.84 -0.97 7.62
CA ALA A 143 16.89 -1.50 6.75
C ALA A 143 16.33 -2.49 5.72
N GLY A 144 15.42 -3.38 6.13
CA GLY A 144 14.71 -4.30 5.26
C GLY A 144 13.88 -3.58 4.18
N LEU A 145 13.18 -2.49 4.54
CA LEU A 145 12.42 -1.68 3.58
C LEU A 145 13.32 -1.05 2.50
N MET A 146 14.54 -0.64 2.86
CA MET A 146 15.51 -0.14 1.89
C MET A 146 16.05 -1.25 0.98
N ASN A 147 16.16 -2.48 1.51
CA ASN A 147 16.56 -3.67 0.75
C ASN A 147 15.43 -4.23 -0.14
N ALA A 148 14.16 -3.95 0.20
CA ALA A 148 12.97 -4.33 -0.57
C ALA A 148 12.84 -3.58 -1.93
N GLN A 149 13.85 -2.79 -2.32
CA GLN A 149 14.01 -2.34 -3.71
C GLN A 149 14.10 -3.51 -4.71
N PHE A 150 14.40 -4.73 -4.25
CA PHE A 150 14.46 -5.93 -5.08
C PHE A 150 13.12 -6.68 -5.21
N GLU A 151 12.10 -6.38 -4.40
CA GLU A 151 10.80 -7.07 -4.44
C GLU A 151 9.81 -6.44 -5.43
N TYR A 152 10.28 -5.85 -6.53
CA TYR A 152 9.44 -5.70 -7.72
C TYR A 152 9.27 -7.08 -8.36
N ALA A 153 8.58 -7.99 -7.68
CA ALA A 153 8.15 -9.25 -8.28
C ALA A 153 7.31 -8.91 -9.52
N GLU A 154 7.42 -9.67 -10.60
CA GLU A 154 6.67 -9.45 -11.85
C GLU A 154 5.17 -9.21 -11.63
N ASP A 155 4.61 -9.77 -10.55
CA ASP A 155 3.23 -9.61 -10.10
C ASP A 155 2.92 -8.20 -9.51
N GLU A 156 3.88 -7.55 -8.83
CA GLU A 156 3.76 -6.13 -8.41
C GLU A 156 3.76 -5.19 -9.62
N GLY A 157 4.58 -5.50 -10.64
CA GLY A 157 4.60 -4.74 -11.90
C GLY A 157 3.27 -4.82 -12.64
N LEU A 158 2.65 -6.01 -12.69
CA LEU A 158 1.38 -6.23 -13.37
C LEU A 158 0.20 -5.46 -12.73
N GLN A 159 0.08 -5.47 -11.40
CA GLN A 159 -0.97 -4.71 -10.69
C GLN A 159 -0.80 -3.19 -10.85
N VAL A 160 0.44 -2.71 -10.88
CA VAL A 160 0.74 -1.30 -11.19
C VAL A 160 0.40 -1.00 -12.66
N VAL A 161 0.73 -1.88 -13.61
CA VAL A 161 0.43 -1.68 -15.04
C VAL A 161 -1.07 -1.67 -15.32
N GLU A 162 -1.86 -2.52 -14.65
CA GLU A 162 -3.32 -2.51 -14.79
C GLU A 162 -3.95 -1.22 -14.26
N GLU A 163 -3.41 -0.62 -13.20
CA GLU A 163 -3.92 0.64 -12.63
C GLU A 163 -3.43 1.90 -13.39
N PHE A 164 -2.35 1.77 -14.16
CA PHE A 164 -1.79 2.84 -15.01
C PHE A 164 -2.30 2.81 -16.45
N SER A 165 -2.78 1.66 -16.92
CA SER A 165 -3.50 1.55 -18.20
C SER A 165 -4.91 2.10 -18.01
N GLY A 166 -5.17 3.33 -18.47
CA GLY A 166 -6.42 4.03 -18.19
C GLY A 166 -7.70 3.22 -18.50
N GLU A 167 -8.78 3.55 -17.79
CA GLU A 167 -10.16 3.22 -18.16
C GLU A 167 -10.54 3.95 -19.47
N GLY A 168 -9.88 3.52 -20.55
CA GLY A 168 -9.95 4.10 -21.89
C GLY A 168 -10.10 3.03 -22.94
N SER A 169 -10.71 1.89 -22.59
CA SER A 169 -11.33 1.01 -23.57
C SER A 169 -12.70 0.60 -23.05
N ALA A 170 -13.69 1.44 -23.31
CA ALA A 170 -15.02 0.95 -23.61
C ALA A 170 -14.94 0.06 -24.87
N GLN A 171 -14.30 -1.11 -24.77
CA GLN A 171 -14.55 -2.19 -25.68
C GLN A 171 -15.83 -2.85 -25.17
N THR A 172 -16.90 -2.53 -25.89
CA THR A 172 -18.10 -3.36 -26.01
C THR A 172 -17.76 -4.82 -25.77
N ARG A 173 -18.11 -5.34 -24.59
CA ARG A 173 -18.17 -6.78 -24.34
C ARG A 173 -19.32 -7.33 -25.16
N ASP A 174 -19.07 -7.53 -26.46
CA ASP A 174 -19.91 -8.41 -27.25
C ASP A 174 -19.70 -9.82 -26.70
N SER A 175 -20.76 -10.32 -26.08
CA SER A 175 -20.78 -11.63 -25.45
C SER A 175 -20.76 -12.68 -26.54
N ARG A 176 -19.58 -13.22 -26.84
CA ARG A 176 -19.49 -14.54 -27.49
C ARG A 176 -18.57 -15.44 -26.68
N ASN A 177 -19.20 -16.13 -25.73
CA ASN A 177 -18.70 -17.37 -25.14
C ASN A 177 -18.10 -18.24 -26.25
N GLN A 178 -16.81 -18.56 -26.16
CA GLN A 178 -16.24 -19.70 -26.86
C GLN A 178 -15.60 -20.62 -25.81
N PRO A 179 -16.06 -21.88 -25.70
CA PRO A 179 -15.61 -22.77 -24.64
C PRO A 179 -14.17 -23.24 -24.86
N THR A 180 -13.53 -23.56 -23.75
CA THR A 180 -12.15 -24.01 -23.53
C THR A 180 -11.82 -25.38 -24.12
N SER A 181 -12.28 -25.70 -25.34
CA SER A 181 -11.98 -26.99 -26.00
C SER A 181 -10.74 -26.94 -26.91
N ALA A 182 -10.14 -25.77 -27.14
CA ALA A 182 -9.02 -25.61 -28.07
C ALA A 182 -7.62 -25.91 -27.47
N LEU A 183 -7.46 -25.95 -26.14
CA LEU A 183 -6.18 -26.27 -25.51
C LEU A 183 -5.94 -27.77 -25.29
N SER A 184 -6.98 -28.57 -25.02
CA SER A 184 -6.81 -30.03 -24.86
C SER A 184 -6.43 -30.74 -26.17
N ASN A 185 -6.88 -30.25 -27.32
CA ASN A 185 -6.58 -30.86 -28.61
C ASN A 185 -5.15 -30.58 -29.12
N LYS A 186 -4.45 -29.57 -28.56
CA LYS A 186 -3.05 -29.26 -28.94
C LYS A 186 -1.98 -29.98 -28.11
N LEU A 187 -2.35 -30.58 -26.97
CA LEU A 187 -1.43 -31.41 -26.17
C LEU A 187 -1.45 -32.90 -26.57
N ALA A 188 -2.55 -33.40 -27.15
CA ALA A 188 -2.62 -34.78 -27.64
C ALA A 188 -1.85 -35.02 -28.95
N GLY A 189 -1.60 -33.96 -29.75
CA GLY A 189 -0.91 -34.07 -31.05
C GLY A 189 0.62 -34.07 -30.99
N LYS A 190 1.24 -33.97 -29.81
CA LYS A 190 2.71 -33.90 -29.65
C LYS A 190 3.34 -35.12 -28.98
N GLN A 191 2.58 -36.18 -28.74
CA GLN A 191 3.09 -37.46 -28.21
C GLN A 191 3.11 -38.62 -29.23
N SER A 192 2.80 -38.36 -30.50
CA SER A 192 2.92 -39.36 -31.56
C SER A 192 3.60 -38.79 -32.81
N ALA A 193 4.91 -38.56 -32.70
CA ALA A 193 5.84 -38.63 -33.82
C ALA A 193 7.22 -38.93 -33.25
N GLY A 194 7.56 -40.21 -33.21
CA GLY A 194 8.94 -40.67 -33.34
C GLY A 194 9.36 -40.62 -34.80
#